data_AF-A0A9E2UAT9-F1
#
_entry.id   AF-A0A9E2UAT9-F1
#
_cell.length_a   1.000
_cell.length_b   1.000
_cell.length_c   1.000
_cell.angle_alpha   90.00
_cell.angle_beta   90.00
_cell.angle_gamma   90.00
#
_symmetry.space_group_name_H-M   'P 1'
#
loop_
_entity.id
_entity.type
_entity.pdbx_description
1 polymer ?
#
loop_
_entity_poly.entity_id
_entity_poly.type
_entity_poly.pdbx_seq_one_letter_code
_entity_poly.pdbx_strand_id
1 'polypeptide(L)' 'MKHWKTATVGLLIAALAAIIAAVPALAQNTVKLELWSRQDPSGPLRPANVVKGADRLNKELAAEGSDKRVAVSVHES' A
#
# COMPACT_ATOMS: atom_id res chain seq x y z
N MET A 1 32.61 13.47 25.23
CA MET A 1 31.87 12.27 24.75
C MET A 1 30.34 12.39 24.85
N LYS A 2 29.75 13.24 25.70
CA LYS A 2 28.28 13.35 25.87
C LYS A 2 27.54 13.91 24.63
N HIS A 3 28.18 14.77 23.84
CA HIS A 3 27.58 15.48 22.69
C HIS A 3 27.27 14.56 21.49
N TRP A 4 28.00 13.44 21.36
CA TRP A 4 27.75 12.46 20.30
C TRP A 4 26.40 11.76 20.52
N LYS A 5 26.15 11.30 21.75
CA LYS A 5 24.90 10.59 22.09
C LYS A 5 23.67 11.46 21.86
N THR A 6 23.73 12.75 22.17
CA THR A 6 22.62 13.69 21.92
C THR A 6 22.41 13.95 20.43
N ALA A 7 23.47 14.00 19.63
CA ALA A 7 23.37 14.16 18.18
C ALA A 7 22.74 12.92 17.51
N THR A 8 23.10 11.72 17.96
CA THR A 8 22.52 10.46 17.42
C THR A 8 21.04 10.33 17.75
N VAL A 9 20.64 10.72 18.97
CA VAL A 9 19.22 10.72 19.38
C VAL A 9 18.43 11.75 18.58
N GLY A 10 18.97 12.95 18.35
CA GLY A 10 18.33 13.95 17.50
C GLY A 10 18.12 13.46 16.05
N LEU A 11 19.10 12.76 15.48
CA LEU A 11 19.02 12.19 14.13
C LEU A 11 17.95 11.09 14.03
N LEU A 12 17.83 10.23 15.04
CA LEU A 12 16.82 9.17 15.09
C LEU A 12 15.40 9.73 15.19
N ILE A 13 15.21 10.77 16.00
CA ILE A 13 13.90 11.44 16.14
C ILE A 13 13.51 12.13 14.83
N ALA A 14 14.45 12.80 14.16
CA ALA A 14 14.21 13.43 12.87
C ALA A 14 13.88 12.40 11.76
N ALA A 15 14.58 11.27 11.73
CA ALA A 15 14.30 10.18 10.80
C ALA A 15 12.91 9.58 11.02
N LEU A 16 12.51 9.37 12.29
CA LEU A 16 11.17 8.87 12.61
C LEU A 16 10.08 9.86 12.23
N ALA A 17 10.29 11.16 12.47
CA ALA A 17 9.35 12.21 12.07
C ALA A 17 9.17 12.28 10.54
N ALA A 18 10.26 12.10 9.77
CA ALA A 18 10.20 12.04 8.31
C ALA A 18 9.40 10.84 7.80
N ILE A 19 9.54 9.67 8.44
CA ILE A 19 8.77 8.47 8.11
C ILE A 19 7.26 8.68 8.38
N ILE A 20 6.92 9.29 9.52
CA ILE A 20 5.52 9.55 9.89
C ILE A 20 4.89 10.60 8.95
N ALA A 21 5.65 11.62 8.55
CA ALA A 21 5.20 12.65 7.61
C ALA A 21 5.03 12.13 6.17
N ALA A 22 5.63 11.00 5.81
CA ALA A 22 5.48 10.37 4.49
C ALA A 22 4.22 9.48 4.36
N VAL A 23 3.58 9.12 5.49
CA VAL A 23 2.37 8.27 5.51
C VAL A 23 1.20 8.86 4.69
N PRO A 24 0.90 10.18 4.74
CA PRO A 24 -0.19 10.76 3.95
C PRO A 24 0.04 10.67 2.44
N ALA A 25 1.30 10.73 1.98
CA ALA A 25 1.64 10.64 0.56
C ALA A 25 1.35 9.24 -0.03
N LEU A 26 1.53 8.19 0.77
CA LEU A 26 1.20 6.81 0.38
C LEU A 26 -0.32 6.59 0.30
N ALA A 27 -1.10 7.24 1.17
CA ALA A 27 -2.55 7.13 1.18
C ALA A 27 -3.20 7.83 -0.02
N GLN A 28 -2.65 8.96 -0.49
CA GLN A 28 -3.17 9.71 -1.63
C GLN A 28 -3.02 8.96 -2.97
N ASN A 29 -2.02 8.09 -3.07
CA ASN A 29 -1.75 7.31 -4.27
C ASN A 29 -2.40 5.91 -4.24
N THR A 30 -3.19 5.60 -3.21
CA THR A 30 -3.87 4.31 -3.10
C THR A 30 -5.27 4.37 -3.70
N VAL A 31 -5.51 3.65 -4.79
CA VAL A 31 -6.84 3.47 -5.39
C VAL A 31 -7.51 2.27 -4.71
N LYS A 32 -8.55 2.54 -3.90
CA LYS A 32 -9.35 1.50 -3.24
C LYS A 32 -10.54 1.11 -4.12
N LEU A 33 -10.69 -0.18 -4.39
CA LEU A 33 -11.80 -0.76 -5.14
C LEU A 33 -12.57 -1.70 -4.22
N GLU A 34 -13.82 -1.38 -3.92
CA GLU A 34 -14.74 -2.25 -3.17
C GLU A 34 -15.67 -2.94 -4.15
N LEU A 35 -15.57 -4.27 -4.24
CA LEU A 35 -16.33 -5.08 -5.18
C LEU A 35 -17.28 -6.01 -4.43
N TRP A 36 -18.56 -5.96 -4.78
CA TRP A 36 -19.57 -6.90 -4.29
C TRP A 36 -19.70 -8.02 -5.31
N SER A 37 -19.11 -9.17 -4.99
CA SER A 37 -19.17 -10.36 -5.83
C SER A 37 -20.38 -11.18 -5.38
N ARG A 38 -21.36 -11.37 -6.28
CA ARG A 38 -22.31 -12.48 -6.11
C ARG A 38 -21.48 -13.74 -6.16
N GLN A 39 -21.59 -14.63 -5.15
CA GLN A 39 -20.83 -15.87 -5.01
C GLN A 39 -20.82 -16.73 -6.30
N ASP A 40 -19.97 -16.37 -7.26
CA ASP A 40 -19.70 -17.13 -8.47
C ASP A 40 -18.31 -17.74 -8.30
N PRO A 41 -18.22 -18.97 -7.75
CA PRO A 41 -16.95 -19.64 -7.51
C PRO A 41 -16.25 -20.06 -8.82
N SER A 42 -16.97 -20.10 -9.93
CA SER A 42 -16.50 -20.63 -11.21
C SER A 42 -16.13 -19.56 -12.24
N GLY A 43 -16.65 -18.34 -12.11
CA GLY A 43 -16.49 -17.27 -13.07
C GLY A 43 -15.10 -16.62 -13.12
N PRO A 44 -14.77 -15.92 -14.22
CA PRO A 44 -13.51 -15.20 -14.36
C PRO A 44 -13.35 -14.08 -13.31
N LEU A 45 -14.45 -13.51 -12.82
CA LEU A 45 -14.49 -12.46 -11.80
C LEU A 45 -14.60 -12.99 -10.36
N ARG A 46 -14.28 -14.26 -10.12
CA ARG A 46 -14.23 -14.78 -8.74
C ARG A 46 -13.27 -13.95 -7.88
N PRO A 47 -13.55 -13.80 -6.56
CA PRO A 47 -12.77 -12.95 -5.66
C PRO A 47 -11.25 -13.18 -5.76
N ALA A 48 -10.82 -14.45 -5.78
CA ALA A 48 -9.41 -14.82 -5.87
C ALA A 48 -8.73 -14.35 -7.17
N ASN A 49 -9.44 -14.31 -8.29
CA ASN A 49 -8.88 -13.84 -9.57
C ASN A 49 -8.74 -12.32 -9.58
N VAL A 50 -9.71 -11.60 -9.00
CA VAL A 50 -9.69 -10.13 -8.92
C VAL A 50 -8.52 -9.66 -8.04
N VAL A 51 -8.32 -10.31 -6.89
CA VAL A 51 -7.17 -10.01 -6.01
C VAL A 51 -5.84 -10.28 -6.73
N LYS A 52 -5.71 -11.43 -7.41
CA LYS A 52 -4.50 -11.73 -8.21
C LYS A 52 -4.25 -10.72 -9.34
N GLY A 53 -5.30 -10.20 -9.97
CA GLY A 53 -5.21 -9.14 -10.96
C GLY A 53 -4.65 -7.84 -10.37
N ALA A 54 -5.12 -7.46 -9.18
CA ALA A 54 -4.59 -6.29 -8.46
C ALA A 54 -3.12 -6.47 -8.05
N ASP A 55 -2.73 -7.66 -7.60
CA ASP A 55 -1.34 -7.96 -7.26
C ASP A 55 -0.42 -7.85 -8.47
N ARG A 56 -0.86 -8.32 -9.63
CA ARG A 56 -0.12 -8.18 -10.89
C ARG A 56 0.03 -6.70 -11.26
N LEU A 57 -1.05 -5.94 -11.22
CA LEU A 57 -1.02 -4.50 -11.53
C LEU A 57 -0.10 -3.74 -10.57
N ASN A 58 -0.10 -4.07 -9.28
CA ASN A 58 0.82 -3.46 -8.31
C ASN A 58 2.29 -3.77 -8.60
N LYS A 59 2.60 -4.97 -9.13
CA LYS A 59 3.97 -5.32 -9.56
C LYS A 59 4.38 -4.53 -10.79
N GLU A 60 3.49 -4.36 -11.74
CA GLU A 60 3.72 -3.55 -12.96
C GLU A 60 3.90 -2.07 -12.59
N LEU A 61 3.03 -1.52 -11.74
CA LEU A 61 3.15 -0.14 -11.22
C LEU A 61 4.46 0.08 -10.45
N ALA A 62 4.90 -0.90 -9.67
CA ALA A 62 6.19 -0.83 -8.99
C ALA A 62 7.38 -0.88 -9.96
N ALA A 63 7.28 -1.66 -11.04
CA ALA A 63 8.30 -1.72 -12.09
C ALA A 63 8.39 -0.42 -12.90
N GLU A 64 7.26 0.28 -13.08
CA GLU A 64 7.18 1.59 -13.72
C GLU A 64 7.62 2.75 -12.80
N GLY A 65 7.90 2.48 -11.52
CA GLY A 65 8.23 3.51 -10.54
C GLY A 65 7.04 4.39 -10.16
N SER A 66 5.81 3.92 -10.37
CA SER A 66 4.60 4.62 -9.96
C SER A 66 4.40 4.47 -8.45
N ASP A 67 4.16 5.58 -7.76
CA ASP A 67 3.78 5.58 -6.34
C ASP A 67 2.35 5.05 -6.11
N LYS A 68 1.63 4.72 -7.18
CA LYS A 68 0.24 4.24 -7.12
C LYS A 68 0.16 2.81 -6.62
N ARG A 69 -0.80 2.57 -5.73
CA ARG A 69 -1.11 1.25 -5.17
C ARG A 69 -2.59 0.97 -5.37
N VAL A 70 -2.94 -0.22 -5.82
CA VAL A 70 -4.32 -0.66 -5.98
C VAL A 70 -4.65 -1.63 -4.84
N ALA A 71 -5.68 -1.30 -4.06
CA ALA A 71 -6.19 -2.13 -2.98
C ALA A 71 -7.61 -2.58 -3.31
N VAL A 72 -7.83 -3.89 -3.45
CA VAL A 72 -9.15 -4.45 -3.74
C VAL A 72 -9.71 -5.15 -2.50
N SER A 73 -10.92 -4.79 -2.11
CA SER A 73 -11.71 -5.48 -1.08
C SER A 73 -12.93 -6.11 -1.75
N VAL A 74 -13.01 -7.45 -1.73
CA VAL A 74 -14.16 -8.17 -2.29
C VAL A 74 -15.06 -8.62 -1.15
N HIS A 75 -16.33 -8.25 -1.23
CA HIS A 75 -17.38 -8.65 -0.29
C HIS A 75 -18.28 -9.67 -0.96
N GLU A 76 -18.51 -10.77 -0.25
CA GLU A 76 -19.45 -11.82 -0.65
C GLU A 76 -20.74 -11.65 0.16
N SER A 77 -21.88 -11.77 -0.52
CA SER A 77 -23.24 -11.69 0.07
C SER A 77 -24.02 -12.94 -0.25
#